data_AF-A0A1Z9C890-F1
#
_entry.id   AF-A0A1Z9C890-F1
#
_cell.length_a   1.000
_cell.length_b   1.000
_cell.length_c   1.000
_cell.angle_alpha   90.00
_cell.angle_beta   90.00
_cell.angle_gamma   90.00
#
_symmetry.space_group_name_H-M   'P 1'
#
loop_
_entity.id
_entity.type
_entity.pdbx_description
1 polymer ?
#
loop_
_entity_poly.entity_id
_entity_poly.type
_entity_poly.pdbx_seq_one_letter_code
_entity_poly.pdbx_strand_id
1 'polypeptide(L)' 'MKVLVFVLVILEGTKIYDESIEYGSIDKCNWYAEKINFYNEKQTRNTFSAYCKPRVAERREE' A
#
# COMPACT_ATOMS: atom_id res chain seq x y z
N MET A 1 -5.06 21.35 6.78
CA MET A 1 -6.27 20.51 6.72
C MET A 1 -5.94 19.05 6.97
N LYS A 2 -6.81 18.28 7.65
CA LYS A 2 -6.67 16.82 7.76
C LYS A 2 -7.29 16.16 6.53
N VAL A 3 -6.59 15.21 5.92
CA VAL A 3 -7.05 14.52 4.71
C VAL A 3 -6.94 13.01 4.93
N LEU A 4 -7.94 12.26 4.46
CA LEU A 4 -7.87 10.81 4.45
C LEU A 4 -7.03 10.37 3.25
N VAL A 5 -6.00 9.56 3.51
CA VAL A 5 -5.16 8.92 2.49
C VAL A 5 -5.08 7.43 2.75
N PHE A 6 -4.67 6.67 1.74
CA PHE A 6 -4.51 5.23 1.78
C PHE A 6 -3.05 4.90 1.51
N VAL A 7 -2.39 4.37 2.52
CA VAL A 7 -0.98 3.97 2.46
C VAL A 7 -0.90 2.57 1.87
N LEU A 8 -0.14 2.40 0.79
CA LEU A 8 0.21 1.09 0.28
C LEU A 8 1.33 0.52 1.14
N VAL A 9 1.01 -0.52 1.91
CA VAL A 9 1.97 -1.23 2.75
C VAL A 9 2.45 -2.46 2.00
N ILE A 10 3.76 -2.57 1.81
CA ILE A 10 4.42 -3.73 1.21
C ILE A 10 5.13 -4.49 2.32
N LEU A 11 4.92 -5.81 2.38
CA LEU A 11 5.54 -6.72 3.32
C LEU A 11 6.50 -7.65 2.58
N GLU A 12 7.65 -7.94 3.17
CA GLU A 12 8.51 -9.08 2.80
C GLU A 12 8.34 -10.17 3.87
N GLY A 13 7.55 -11.20 3.57
CA GLY A 13 7.09 -12.14 4.58
C GLY A 13 6.22 -11.43 5.64
N THR A 14 6.72 -11.29 6.87
CA THR A 14 6.01 -10.62 7.98
C THR A 14 6.55 -9.22 8.31
N LYS A 15 7.59 -8.75 7.62
CA LYS A 15 8.23 -7.46 7.89
C LYS A 15 7.71 -6.40 6.93
N ILE A 16 7.50 -5.18 7.42
CA ILE A 16 7.20 -4.04 6.55
C ILE A 16 8.45 -3.72 5.73
N TYR A 17 8.30 -3.79 4.41
CA TYR A 17 9.31 -3.39 3.44
C TYR A 17 9.16 -1.91 3.08
N ASP A 18 7.93 -1.45 2.84
CA ASP A 18 7.62 -0.05 2.51
C ASP A 18 6.21 0.34 2.99
N GLU A 19 6.05 1.58 3.43
CA GLU A 19 4.77 2.23 3.77
C GLU A 19 4.80 3.74 3.46
N SER A 20 5.68 4.18 2.55
CA SER A 20 5.86 5.58 2.19
C SER A 20 4.90 6.08 1.10
N ILE A 21 4.26 5.15 0.37
CA ILE A 21 3.42 5.45 -0.78
C ILE A 21 1.99 5.73 -0.32
N GLU A 22 1.50 6.92 -0.61
CA GLU A 22 0.15 7.37 -0.26
C GLU A 22 -0.71 7.62 -1.51
N TYR A 23 -1.97 7.19 -1.45
CA TYR A 23 -2.98 7.45 -2.47
C TYR A 23 -4.17 8.21 -1.88
N GLY A 24 -4.77 9.11 -2.66
CA GLY A 24 -6.03 9.76 -2.28
C GLY A 24 -7.28 8.91 -2.50
N SER A 25 -7.15 7.75 -3.14
CA SER A 25 -8.27 6.83 -3.46
C SER A 25 -7.94 5.41 -3.01
N ILE A 26 -8.88 4.78 -2.32
CA ILE A 26 -8.76 3.39 -1.87
C ILE A 26 -8.72 2.42 -3.05
N ASP A 27 -9.52 2.67 -4.09
CA ASP A 27 -9.57 1.82 -5.28
C ASP A 27 -8.22 1.78 -5.98
N LYS A 28 -7.58 2.94 -6.12
CA LYS A 28 -6.24 3.03 -6.71
C LYS A 28 -5.21 2.30 -5.86
N CYS A 29 -5.26 2.46 -4.54
CA CYS A 29 -4.35 1.74 -3.64
C CYS A 29 -4.54 0.22 -3.78
N ASN A 30 -5.78 -0.26 -3.71
CA ASN A 30 -6.12 -1.68 -3.80
C ASN A 30 -5.68 -2.28 -5.14
N TRP A 31 -5.85 -1.55 -6.24
CA TRP A 31 -5.39 -1.98 -7.55
C TRP A 31 -3.88 -2.29 -7.58
N TYR A 32 -3.04 -1.46 -6.95
CA TYR A 32 -1.60 -1.74 -6.85
C TYR A 32 -1.31 -2.91 -5.92
N ALA A 33 -2.00 -3.01 -4.78
CA ALA A 33 -1.83 -4.11 -3.84
C ALA A 33 -2.14 -5.46 -4.50
N GLU A 34 -3.23 -5.55 -5.27
CA GLU A 34 -3.62 -6.75 -6.02
C GLU A 34 -2.57 -7.15 -7.07
N LYS A 35 -1.96 -6.19 -7.77
CA LYS A 35 -0.90 -6.49 -8.75
C LYS A 35 0.33 -7.11 -8.09
N ILE A 36 0.73 -6.60 -6.93
CA ILE A 36 1.86 -7.13 -6.15
C ILE A 36 1.52 -8.56 -5.67
N ASN A 37 0.33 -8.75 -5.10
CA ASN A 37 -0.09 -10.05 -4.58
C ASN A 37 -0.25 -11.10 -5.68
N PHE A 38 -0.84 -10.75 -6.81
CA PHE A 38 -1.01 -11.65 -7.97
C PHE A 38 0.33 -12.12 -8.55
N TYR A 39 1.34 -11.25 -8.57
CA TYR A 39 2.66 -11.63 -9.06
C TYR A 39 3.33 -12.65 -8.11
N ASN A 40 3.10 -12.49 -6.79
CA ASN A 40 3.58 -13.43 -5.78
C ASN A 40 2.88 -14.80 -5.87
N GLU A 41 1.56 -14.86 -6.08
CA GLU A 41 0.86 -16.14 -6.28
C GLU A 41 1.46 -17.00 -7.41
N LYS A 42 2.06 -16.36 -8.42
CA LYS A 42 2.72 -17.05 -9.54
C LYS A 42 4.19 -17.42 -9.28
N GLN A 43 4.84 -16.84 -8.28
CA GLN A 43 6.24 -17.09 -7.96
C GLN A 43 6.39 -17.72 -6.58
N THR A 44 6.61 -19.03 -6.53
CA THR A 44 6.73 -19.83 -5.30
C THR A 44 7.91 -19.48 -4.38
N ARG A 45 8.77 -18.54 -4.77
CA ARG A 45 9.94 -18.07 -4.00
C ARG A 45 10.18 -16.58 -4.28
N ASN A 46 9.53 -15.72 -3.50
CA ASN A 46 9.93 -14.36 -3.08
C ASN A 46 8.66 -13.57 -2.76
N THR A 47 8.29 -13.58 -1.48
CA THR A 47 6.92 -13.35 -1.00
C THR A 47 6.68 -11.90 -0.60
N PHE A 48 6.76 -10.99 -1.56
CA PHE A 48 6.19 -9.66 -1.33
C PHE A 48 4.67 -9.76 -1.28
N SER A 49 4.05 -9.25 -0.23
CA SER A 49 2.60 -9.05 -0.18
C SER A 49 2.31 -7.58 0.07
N ALA A 50 1.12 -7.13 -0.30
CA ALA A 50 0.73 -5.75 -0.15
C ALA A 50 -0.71 -5.60 0.29
N TYR A 51 -0.98 -4.56 1.07
CA TYR A 51 -2.33 -4.17 1.48
C TYR A 51 -2.43 -2.66 1.65
N CYS A 52 -3.66 -2.15 1.72
CA CYS A 52 -3.93 -0.73 1.88
C CYS A 52 -4.36 -0.42 3.32
N LYS A 53 -3.69 0.54 3.93
CA LYS A 53 -3.97 1.02 5.29
C LYS A 53 -4.47 2.46 5.24
N PRO A 54 -5.69 2.76 5.72
CA PRO A 54 -6.16 4.13 5.81
C PRO A 54 -5.34 4.91 6.85
N ARG A 55 -4.99 6.16 6.53
CA ARG A 55 -4.24 7.07 7.39
C ARG A 55 -4.80 8.48 7.26
N VAL A 56 -4.93 9.18 8.38
CA VAL A 56 -5.20 10.63 8.37
C VAL A 56 -3.86 11.36 8.29
N ALA A 57 -3.67 12.14 7.23
CA ALA A 57 -2.48 12.96 7.02
C ALA A 57 -2.80 14.44 7.22
N GLU A 58 -1.85 15.19 7.78
CA GLU A 58 -1.93 16.65 7.81
C GLU A 58 -1.32 17.20 6.53
N ARG A 59 -2.12 17.91 5.72
CA ARG A 59 -1.62 18.70 4.60
C ARG A 59 -1.65 20.19 4.95
N ARG A 60 -0.55 20.89 4.66
CA ARG A 60 -0.55 22.35 4.60
C ARG A 60 -1.32 22.75 3.34
N GLU A 61 -2.28 23.65 3.49
CA GLU A 61 -2.88 24.32 2.35
C GLU A 61 -1.78 25.20 1.73
N GLU A 62 -1.54 25.06 0.43
CA GLU A 62 -0.73 26.00 -0.36
C GLU A 62 -1.53 27.28 -0.64
#